data_AF-A0A2T9IXW3-F1
#
_entry.id   AF-A0A2T9IXW3-F1
#
_cell.length_a   1.000
_cell.length_b   1.000
_cell.length_c   1.000
_cell.angle_alpha   90.00
_cell.angle_beta   90.00
_cell.angle_gamma   90.00
#
_symmetry.space_group_name_H-M   'P 1'
#
loop_
_entity.id
_entity.type
_entity.pdbx_description
1 polymer ?
#
loop_
_entity_poly.entity_id
_entity_poly.type
_entity_poly.pdbx_seq_one_letter_code
_entity_poly.pdbx_strand_id
1 'polypeptide(L)'
;MTQNAVRGMFPAVMTKFETIEIESRVVDHVRELARKRGGSLSEAIDAAVLATLERDRANQSAAPLVDLDEVARIAARFRALPERAPMPSDADFYDADGLPR
;
A
#
# COMPACT_ATOMS: atom_id res chain seq x y z
N MET A 1 -11.66 -29.66 -45.67
CA MET A 1 -12.48 -28.44 -45.48
C MET A 1 -13.88 -28.94 -45.14
N THR A 2 -14.46 -28.76 -43.96
CA THR A 2 -14.81 -27.48 -43.33
C THR A 2 -15.14 -27.69 -41.84
N GLN A 3 -14.46 -26.90 -41.00
CA GLN A 3 -14.92 -26.25 -39.77
C GLN A 3 -15.68 -27.08 -38.72
N ASN A 4 -14.92 -27.65 -37.77
CA ASN A 4 -15.40 -27.86 -36.40
C ASN A 4 -15.44 -26.50 -35.69
N ALA A 5 -16.61 -25.88 -35.61
CA ALA A 5 -16.83 -24.73 -34.76
C ALA A 5 -16.80 -25.18 -33.29
N VAL A 6 -15.63 -25.09 -32.66
CA VAL A 6 -15.51 -25.12 -31.20
C VAL A 6 -16.21 -23.86 -30.71
N ARG A 7 -17.48 -24.00 -30.34
CA ARG A 7 -18.24 -22.99 -29.63
C ARG A 7 -17.59 -22.88 -28.25
N GLY A 8 -16.56 -22.04 -28.16
CA GLY A 8 -15.93 -21.64 -26.92
C GLY A 8 -17.01 -21.06 -26.03
N MET A 9 -17.52 -21.90 -25.13
CA MET A 9 -18.36 -21.48 -24.03
C MET A 9 -17.42 -20.77 -23.07
N PHE A 10 -17.18 -19.47 -23.33
CA PHE A 10 -16.60 -18.59 -22.32
C PHE A 10 -17.47 -18.77 -21.08
N PRO A 11 -16.94 -19.24 -19.94
CA PRO A 11 -17.75 -19.33 -18.75
C PRO A 11 -18.21 -17.89 -18.48
N ALA A 12 -19.53 -17.68 -18.48
CA ALA A 12 -20.09 -16.45 -17.98
C ALA A 12 -19.54 -16.30 -16.56
N VAL A 13 -18.60 -15.39 -16.36
CA VAL A 13 -18.05 -15.10 -15.04
C VAL A 13 -19.27 -14.75 -14.21
N MET A 14 -19.65 -15.64 -13.29
CA MET A 14 -20.72 -15.36 -12.35
C MET A 14 -20.19 -14.29 -11.40
N THR A 15 -20.36 -13.03 -11.77
CA THR A 15 -20.09 -11.91 -10.88
C THR A 15 -21.15 -11.97 -9.80
N LYS A 16 -20.77 -12.43 -8.60
CA LYS A 16 -21.61 -12.31 -7.41
C LYS A 16 -21.72 -10.82 -7.10
N PHE A 17 -22.90 -10.26 -7.26
CA PHE A 17 -23.20 -8.90 -6.83
C PHE A 17 -23.68 -8.97 -5.39
N GLU A 18 -22.88 -8.42 -4.47
CA GLU A 18 -23.32 -8.17 -3.11
C GLU A 18 -23.81 -6.73 -3.02
N THR A 19 -24.98 -6.54 -2.41
CA THR A 19 -25.50 -5.19 -2.14
C THR A 19 -24.83 -4.70 -0.88
N ILE A 20 -24.09 -3.60 -0.99
CA ILE A 20 -23.46 -2.93 0.14
C ILE A 20 -24.22 -1.63 0.45
N GLU A 21 -24.59 -1.45 1.71
CA GLU A 21 -25.08 -0.18 2.20
C GLU A 21 -23.87 0.71 2.51
N ILE A 22 -23.87 1.92 1.95
CA ILE A 22 -22.80 2.89 2.15
C ILE A 22 -23.38 4.22 2.61
N GLU A 23 -22.60 4.96 3.39
CA GLU A 23 -23.01 6.25 3.91
C GLU A 23 -23.29 7.25 2.78
N SER A 24 -24.25 8.15 2.99
CA SER A 24 -24.65 9.15 1.99
C SER A 24 -23.48 10.00 1.49
N ARG A 25 -22.56 10.38 2.38
CA ARG A 25 -21.34 11.12 2.02
C ARG A 25 -20.47 10.37 1.00
N VAL A 26 -20.42 9.03 1.07
CA VAL A 26 -19.64 8.20 0.14
C VAL A 26 -20.29 8.23 -1.24
N VAL A 27 -21.62 8.14 -1.32
CA VAL A 27 -22.36 8.27 -2.57
C VAL A 27 -22.09 9.62 -3.25
N ASP A 28 -22.05 10.71 -2.48
CA ASP A 28 -21.78 12.04 -3.01
C ASP A 28 -20.37 12.16 -3.58
N HIS A 29 -19.37 11.60 -2.90
CA HIS A 29 -18.00 11.55 -3.41
C HIS A 29 -17.89 10.75 -4.71
N VAL A 30 -18.55 9.59 -4.81
CA VAL A 30 -18.55 8.77 -6.03
C VAL A 30 -19.26 9.51 -7.17
N ARG A 31 -20.37 10.19 -6.90
CA ARG A 31 -21.06 11.04 -7.89
C ARG A 31 -20.17 12.17 -8.40
N GLU A 32 -19.45 12.83 -7.51
CA GLU A 32 -18.49 13.87 -7.91
C GLU A 32 -17.37 13.30 -8.77
N LEU A 33 -16.80 12.15 -8.39
CA LEU A 33 -15.75 11.49 -9.15
C LEU A 33 -16.23 11.07 -10.55
N ALA A 34 -17.44 10.50 -10.65
CA ALA A 34 -18.06 10.13 -11.90
C ALA A 34 -18.28 11.34 -12.82
N ARG A 35 -18.79 12.46 -12.27
CA ARG A 35 -18.95 13.73 -13.01
C ARG A 35 -17.63 14.26 -13.54
N LYS A 36 -16.56 14.25 -12.73
CA LYS A 36 -15.23 14.71 -13.16
C LYS A 36 -14.64 13.87 -14.28
N ARG A 37 -14.95 12.57 -14.30
CA ARG A 37 -14.42 11.61 -15.29
C ARG A 37 -15.33 11.38 -16.50
N GLY A 38 -16.54 11.92 -16.48
CA GLY A 38 -17.52 11.75 -17.57
C GLY A 38 -18.04 10.32 -17.71
N GLY A 39 -18.09 9.56 -16.62
CA GLY A 39 -18.46 8.14 -16.60
C GLY A 39 -19.58 7.79 -15.63
N SER A 40 -19.88 6.50 -15.52
CA SER A 40 -20.86 5.96 -14.57
C SER A 40 -20.31 5.89 -13.14
N LEU A 41 -21.20 5.75 -12.17
CA LEU A 41 -20.85 5.52 -10.75
C LEU A 41 -20.00 4.27 -10.59
N SER A 42 -20.36 3.18 -11.27
CA SER A 42 -19.65 1.90 -11.20
C SER A 42 -18.23 2.01 -11.74
N GLU A 43 -18.03 2.70 -12.88
CA GLU A 43 -16.69 2.94 -13.43
C GLU A 43 -15.85 3.84 -12.52
N ALA A 44 -16.47 4.83 -11.87
CA ALA A 44 -15.79 5.68 -10.90
C ALA A 44 -15.31 4.89 -9.66
N ILE A 45 -16.15 3.98 -9.15
CA ILE A 45 -15.80 3.09 -8.04
C ILE A 45 -14.67 2.15 -8.47
N ASP A 46 -14.83 1.45 -9.59
CA ASP A 46 -13.85 0.48 -10.08
C ASP A 46 -12.48 1.12 -10.28
N ALA A 47 -12.43 2.28 -10.96
CA ALA A 47 -11.18 2.98 -11.18
C ALA A 47 -10.55 3.53 -9.88
N ALA A 48 -11.33 3.89 -8.85
CA ALA A 48 -10.80 4.32 -7.56
C ALA A 48 -10.22 3.13 -6.76
N VAL A 49 -10.89 1.99 -6.80
CA VAL A 49 -10.44 0.74 -6.17
C VAL A 49 -9.17 0.24 -6.85
N LEU A 50 -9.15 0.14 -8.18
CA LEU A 50 -7.98 -0.29 -8.95
C LEU A 50 -6.76 0.61 -8.69
N ALA A 51 -6.95 1.92 -8.69
CA ALA A 51 -5.86 2.86 -8.41
C ALA A 51 -5.29 2.72 -6.98
N THR A 52 -6.12 2.30 -6.03
CA THR A 52 -5.69 2.07 -4.64
C THR A 52 -4.97 0.73 -4.52
N LEU A 53 -5.53 -0.34 -5.09
CA LEU A 53 -4.89 -1.66 -5.12
C LEU A 53 -3.54 -1.64 -5.84
N GLU A 54 -3.42 -0.86 -6.92
CA GLU A 54 -2.15 -0.73 -7.64
C GLU A 54 -1.12 0.04 -6.81
N ARG A 55 -1.53 1.12 -6.13
CA ARG A 55 -0.66 1.81 -5.16
C ARG A 55 -0.21 0.88 -4.04
N ASP A 56 -1.11 0.08 -3.50
CA ASP A 56 -0.79 -0.85 -2.40
C ASP A 56 0.15 -1.96 -2.87
N ARG A 57 -0.07 -2.50 -4.07
CA ARG A 57 0.84 -3.47 -4.70
C ARG A 57 2.22 -2.87 -4.92
N ALA A 58 2.29 -1.64 -5.46
CA ALA A 58 3.54 -0.91 -5.66
C ALA A 58 4.25 -0.64 -4.33
N ASN A 59 3.51 -0.26 -3.28
CA ASN A 59 4.08 -0.03 -1.94
C ASN A 59 4.57 -1.32 -1.27
N GLN A 60 3.87 -2.44 -1.44
CA GLN A 60 4.30 -3.75 -0.94
C GLN A 60 5.55 -4.26 -1.65
N SER A 61 5.71 -3.95 -2.94
CA SER A 61 6.90 -4.29 -3.72
C SER A 61 8.03 -3.26 -3.60
N ALA A 62 7.73 -2.05 -3.11
CA ALA A 62 8.70 -0.99 -2.82
C ALA A 62 9.12 -0.95 -1.33
N ALA A 63 8.45 -1.67 -0.44
CA ALA A 63 9.00 -1.94 0.89
C ALA A 63 10.33 -2.66 0.68
N PRO A 64 11.47 -2.08 1.10
CA PRO A 64 12.73 -2.82 1.03
C PRO A 64 12.50 -4.09 1.84
N LEU A 65 12.66 -5.26 1.22
CA LEU A 65 13.01 -6.45 1.98
C LEU A 65 14.26 -6.05 2.75
N VAL A 66 14.09 -5.69 4.03
CA VAL A 66 15.20 -5.34 4.89
C VAL A 66 16.08 -6.58 4.90
N ASP A 67 17.24 -6.49 4.28
CA ASP A 67 18.23 -7.56 4.33
C ASP A 67 18.71 -7.66 5.77
N LEU A 68 18.09 -8.56 6.53
CA LEU A 68 18.40 -8.77 7.93
C LEU A 68 19.85 -9.23 8.11
N ASP A 69 20.43 -9.89 7.11
CA ASP A 69 21.84 -10.30 7.12
C ASP A 69 22.77 -9.10 6.92
N GLU A 70 22.39 -8.14 6.07
CA GLU A 70 23.11 -6.87 5.95
C GLU A 70 23.04 -6.04 7.23
N VAL A 71 21.86 -5.94 7.86
CA VAL A 71 21.68 -5.26 9.16
C VAL A 71 22.54 -5.95 10.24
N ALA A 72 22.52 -7.28 10.31
CA ALA A 72 23.32 -8.05 11.25
C ALA A 72 24.83 -7.83 11.02
N ARG A 73 25.27 -7.77 9.77
CA ARG A 73 26.67 -7.50 9.39
C ARG A 73 27.11 -6.10 9.82
N ILE A 74 26.27 -5.09 9.60
CA ILE A 74 26.52 -3.71 10.04
C ILE A 74 26.61 -3.65 11.57
N ALA A 75 25.66 -4.27 12.28
CA ALA A 75 25.65 -4.31 13.74
C ALA A 75 26.88 -5.03 14.33
N ALA A 76 27.34 -6.11 13.69
CA ALA A 76 28.55 -6.83 14.10
C ALA A 76 29.80 -5.96 13.90
N ARG A 77 29.91 -5.26 12.76
CA ARG A 77 31.01 -4.33 12.48
C ARG A 77 31.09 -3.22 13.52
N PHE A 78 29.96 -2.60 13.89
CA PHE A 78 29.93 -1.55 14.91
C PHE A 78 30.28 -2.08 16.30
N ARG A 79 29.78 -3.26 16.67
CA ARG A 79 30.11 -3.90 17.97
C ARG A 79 31.58 -4.29 18.11
N ALA A 80 32.28 -4.54 17.01
CA ALA A 80 33.71 -4.87 17.01
C ALA A 80 34.62 -3.64 17.10
N LEU A 81 34.09 -2.42 17.01
CA LEU A 81 34.89 -1.21 17.16
C LEU A 81 35.27 -1.00 18.63
N PRO A 82 36.51 -0.58 18.93
CA PRO A 82 36.90 -0.23 20.29
C PRO A 82 36.05 0.96 20.78
N GLU A 83 35.51 0.84 22.00
CA GLU A 83 34.75 1.90 22.64
C GLU A 83 35.68 3.08 22.93
N ARG A 84 35.47 4.20 22.21
CA ARG A 84 36.32 5.39 22.30
C ARG A 84 35.86 6.39 23.37
N ALA A 85 34.59 6.33 23.74
CA ALA A 85 33.96 7.15 24.75
C ALA A 85 32.68 6.43 25.22
N PRO A 86 32.24 6.65 26.48
CA PRO A 86 30.94 6.16 26.92
C PRO A 86 29.83 6.70 26.03
N MET A 87 28.81 5.87 25.78
CA MET A 87 27.61 6.30 25.05
C MET A 87 26.96 7.47 25.81
N PRO A 88 26.75 8.62 25.16
CA PRO A 88 26.05 9.73 25.80
C PRO A 88 24.61 9.32 26.11
N SER A 89 24.16 9.76 27.28
CA SER A 89 22.80 9.59 27.75
C SER A 89 21.90 10.71 27.24
N ASP A 90 20.59 10.52 27.33
CA ASP A 90 19.63 11.57 26.99
C ASP A 90 19.85 12.83 27.85
N ALA A 91 20.37 12.70 29.08
CA ALA A 91 20.69 13.83 29.95
C ALA A 91 21.83 14.72 29.41
N ASP A 92 22.64 14.21 28.47
CA ASP A 92 23.70 14.95 27.80
C ASP A 92 23.16 15.84 26.66
N PHE A 93 21.95 15.55 26.16
CA PHE A 93 21.32 16.27 25.04
C PHE A 93 20.06 17.05 25.43
N TYR A 94 19.36 16.58 26.47
CA TYR A 94 18.07 17.12 26.88
C TYR A 94 18.10 17.61 28.34
N ASP A 95 17.27 18.61 28.63
CA ASP A 95 17.02 19.07 30.00
C ASP A 95 16.04 18.14 30.74
N ALA A 96 15.69 18.51 31.98
CA ALA A 96 14.77 17.72 32.80
C ALA A 96 13.35 17.64 32.23
N ASP A 97 12.97 18.56 31.35
CA ASP A 97 11.68 18.62 30.67
C ASP A 97 11.72 17.92 29.29
N GLY A 98 12.88 17.36 28.91
CA GLY A 98 13.08 16.66 27.63
C GLY A 98 13.30 17.60 26.44
N LEU A 99 13.57 18.87 26.68
CA LEU A 99 13.85 19.84 25.62
C LEU A 99 15.35 19.83 25.26
N PRO A 100 15.70 20.03 23.97
CA PRO A 100 17.09 20.17 23.57
C PRO A 100 17.77 21.31 24.31
N ARG A 101 18.96 21.06 24.85
CA ARG A 101 19.81 22.09 25.47
C ARG A 101 20.48 22.99 24.45
#